data_AF-A0A3B0YP83-F1
#
_entry.id   AF-A0A3B0YP83-F1
#
_cell.length_a   1.000
_cell.length_b   1.000
_cell.length_c   1.000
_cell.angle_alpha   90.00
_cell.angle_beta   90.00
_cell.angle_gamma   90.00
#
_symmetry.space_group_name_H-M   'P 1'
#
loop_
_entity.id
_entity.type
_entity.pdbx_description
1 polymer ?
#
loop_
_entity_poly.entity_id
_entity_poly.type
_entity_poly.pdbx_seq_one_letter_code
_entity_poly.pdbx_strand_id
1 'polypeptide(L)'
;MRSFIFLSIICFFTTPVFSEEPLKTQINKDITAFQSLVEQSLAYRTETVRVYKYIKHNIDNDIPLTGNDIEILNNGMQLHLALRKAFYQVVYYYKYLLDDSSSKIDSETRLKGVMLSLSAALVLYDNYLLSISIFEEDATLRRYLNTRHNGYDIEESQLANITREYNSVSKRKEMQRAIHFFEEKWLKQKTGFKETPEIAYLYLLIKQSPSYNSTLDNSPLYVINRHLKFFSGVSTDSLSTLGSDGINLFSLLFGNSVGIIQTRMGLLQGRKDVQKDIQQQLKAGDILLEKTPFRLTDKLIPGYWGHVAIWVGSRKELEELGIWNHPVVKKYHTEITSSHGIIEALRSGVQINPLEHFLNIDDFALLRKNNIRDGERAKIIIRALRQIGKAYDFNFDIETNDRLVCSELIYVAYINTEWPTDATLGRHTISPAHVAEKAGNKQPFRVVSLYLGGNKINKNINEKFQSLNSHSTSSM
;
A
#
# COMPACT_ATOMS: atom_id res chain seq x y z
N MET A 1 -21.47 26.93 10.05
CA MET A 1 -22.47 25.95 9.56
C MET A 1 -22.12 25.54 8.14
N ARG A 2 -21.44 24.41 7.97
CA ARG A 2 -21.33 23.70 6.70
C ARG A 2 -21.64 22.23 7.03
N SER A 3 -22.86 21.81 6.70
CA SER A 3 -23.31 20.44 6.87
C SER A 3 -22.52 19.54 5.93
N PHE A 4 -21.68 18.67 6.49
CA PHE A 4 -21.17 17.51 5.77
C PHE A 4 -22.28 16.47 5.74
N ILE A 5 -22.99 16.39 4.62
CA ILE A 5 -23.85 15.24 4.31
C ILE A 5 -22.90 14.16 3.79
N PHE A 6 -22.44 13.28 4.68
CA PHE A 6 -21.79 12.05 4.26
C PHE A 6 -22.87 11.07 3.83
N LEU A 7 -22.94 10.86 2.52
CA LEU A 7 -23.74 9.79 1.92
C LEU A 7 -23.22 8.47 2.49
N SER A 8 -24.05 7.75 3.25
CA SER A 8 -23.81 6.36 3.60
C SER A 8 -23.76 5.54 2.32
N ILE A 9 -22.57 5.38 1.74
CA ILE A 9 -22.32 4.38 0.72
C ILE A 9 -22.32 3.06 1.48
N ILE A 10 -23.47 2.39 1.45
CA ILE A 10 -23.57 0.95 1.69
C ILE A 10 -22.60 0.34 0.67
N CYS A 11 -21.41 -0.03 1.13
CA CYS A 11 -20.52 -0.88 0.36
C CYS A 11 -21.32 -2.13 0.03
N PHE A 12 -21.64 -2.33 -1.25
CA PHE A 12 -22.06 -3.64 -1.73
C PHE A 12 -20.88 -4.58 -1.45
N PHE A 13 -20.99 -5.31 -0.35
CA PHE A 13 -20.18 -6.48 -0.09
C PHE A 13 -20.45 -7.46 -1.21
N THR A 14 -19.55 -7.55 -2.20
CA THR A 14 -19.45 -8.81 -2.94
C THR A 14 -18.79 -9.79 -1.99
N THR A 15 -19.58 -10.40 -1.11
CA THR A 15 -19.20 -11.68 -0.52
C THR A 15 -18.78 -12.59 -1.67
N PRO A 16 -17.66 -13.31 -1.59
CA PRO A 16 -17.36 -14.31 -2.61
C PRO A 16 -18.56 -15.25 -2.70
N VAL A 17 -19.29 -15.18 -3.81
CA VAL A 17 -20.31 -16.15 -4.17
C VAL A 17 -19.53 -17.36 -4.65
N PHE A 18 -19.48 -18.39 -3.81
CA PHE A 18 -18.85 -19.65 -4.14
C PHE A 18 -19.72 -20.35 -5.20
N SER A 19 -19.27 -20.33 -6.46
CA SER A 19 -19.92 -21.03 -7.58
C SER A 19 -19.39 -22.47 -7.70
N GLU A 20 -20.15 -23.36 -8.36
CA GLU A 20 -19.72 -24.70 -8.78
C GLU A 20 -18.64 -24.68 -9.89
N GLU A 21 -17.71 -23.75 -9.82
CA GLU A 21 -16.57 -23.68 -10.72
C GLU A 21 -15.51 -24.71 -10.30
N PRO A 22 -14.69 -25.24 -11.23
CA PRO A 22 -13.52 -26.03 -10.86
C PRO A 22 -12.68 -25.24 -9.84
N LEU A 23 -12.31 -25.90 -8.73
CA LEU A 23 -11.62 -25.28 -7.58
C LEU A 23 -10.46 -24.35 -7.97
N LYS A 24 -9.71 -24.70 -9.02
CA LYS A 24 -8.61 -23.91 -9.57
C LYS A 24 -9.06 -22.52 -10.07
N THR A 25 -10.18 -22.43 -10.78
CA THR A 25 -10.76 -21.18 -11.28
C THR A 25 -11.24 -20.31 -10.12
N GLN A 26 -11.90 -20.93 -9.13
CA GLN A 26 -12.37 -20.22 -7.93
C GLN A 26 -11.20 -19.62 -7.14
N ILE A 27 -10.13 -20.38 -6.91
CA ILE A 27 -8.93 -19.89 -6.20
C ILE A 27 -8.31 -18.70 -6.94
N ASN A 28 -8.24 -18.71 -8.27
CA ASN A 28 -7.68 -17.58 -9.02
C ASN A 28 -8.50 -16.30 -8.81
N LYS A 29 -9.83 -16.41 -8.93
CA LYS A 29 -10.75 -15.29 -8.70
C LYS A 29 -10.65 -14.77 -7.27
N ASP A 30 -10.57 -15.67 -6.29
CA ASP A 30 -10.45 -15.29 -4.89
C ASP A 30 -9.10 -14.66 -4.55
N ILE A 31 -8.02 -15.00 -5.26
CA ILE A 31 -6.75 -14.29 -5.10
C ILE A 31 -6.89 -12.83 -5.54
N THR A 32 -7.56 -12.55 -6.66
CA THR A 32 -7.80 -11.16 -7.10
C THR A 32 -8.61 -10.37 -6.07
N ALA A 33 -9.66 -10.98 -5.52
CA ALA A 33 -10.44 -10.35 -4.44
C ALA A 33 -9.60 -10.16 -3.16
N PHE A 34 -8.79 -11.17 -2.81
CA PHE A 34 -7.91 -11.14 -1.65
C PHE A 34 -6.80 -10.08 -1.77
N GLN A 35 -6.29 -9.82 -2.97
CA GLN A 35 -5.31 -8.74 -3.21
C GLN A 35 -5.85 -7.38 -2.80
N SER A 36 -7.10 -7.07 -3.19
CA SER A 36 -7.78 -5.83 -2.80
C SER A 36 -7.95 -5.74 -1.27
N LEU A 37 -8.28 -6.87 -0.63
CA LEU A 37 -8.41 -6.96 0.82
C LEU A 37 -7.07 -6.70 1.54
N VAL A 38 -5.97 -7.23 1.02
CA VAL A 38 -4.63 -7.00 1.55
C VAL A 38 -4.21 -5.53 1.39
N GLU A 39 -4.47 -4.90 0.26
CA GLU A 39 -4.14 -3.48 0.06
C GLU A 39 -4.92 -2.58 1.01
N GLN A 40 -6.23 -2.85 1.20
CA GLN A 40 -7.03 -2.18 2.21
C GLN A 40 -6.45 -2.37 3.62
N SER A 41 -6.00 -3.59 3.94
CA SER A 41 -5.35 -3.90 5.22
C SER A 41 -4.08 -3.10 5.45
N LEU A 42 -3.24 -2.96 4.43
CA LEU A 42 -1.99 -2.19 4.52
C LEU A 42 -2.27 -0.69 4.73
N ALA A 43 -3.28 -0.16 4.05
CA ALA A 43 -3.71 1.23 4.24
C ALA A 43 -4.25 1.48 5.64
N TYR A 44 -5.07 0.57 6.15
CA TYR A 44 -5.60 0.69 7.51
C TYR A 44 -4.49 0.63 8.55
N ARG A 45 -3.42 -0.14 8.34
CA ARG A 45 -2.22 -0.08 9.21
C ARG A 45 -1.61 1.33 9.20
N THR A 46 -1.44 1.93 8.02
CA THR A 46 -0.90 3.30 7.90
C THR A 46 -1.73 4.30 8.68
N GLU A 47 -3.04 4.27 8.45
CA GLU A 47 -3.96 5.21 9.07
C GLU A 47 -4.07 5.00 10.58
N THR A 48 -4.15 3.74 11.04
CA THR A 48 -4.19 3.37 12.46
C THR A 48 -3.02 3.97 13.23
N VAL A 49 -1.81 3.89 12.67
CA VAL A 49 -0.60 4.44 13.31
C VAL A 49 -0.61 5.96 13.32
N ARG A 50 -1.08 6.59 12.24
CA ARG A 50 -1.22 8.04 12.15
C ARG A 50 -2.20 8.56 13.20
N VAL A 51 -3.36 7.92 13.30
CA VAL A 51 -4.41 8.22 14.28
C VAL A 51 -3.89 8.03 15.70
N TYR A 52 -3.21 6.90 15.98
CA TYR A 52 -2.60 6.66 17.29
C TYR A 52 -1.65 7.79 17.67
N LYS A 53 -0.69 8.16 16.80
CA LYS A 53 0.29 9.22 17.08
C LYS A 53 -0.39 10.56 17.36
N TYR A 54 -1.40 10.91 16.56
CA TYR A 54 -2.17 12.14 16.73
C TYR A 54 -2.90 12.17 18.07
N ILE A 55 -3.67 11.13 18.38
CA ILE A 55 -4.45 11.06 19.62
C ILE A 55 -3.52 10.96 20.84
N LYS A 56 -2.45 10.17 20.76
CA LYS A 56 -1.48 10.01 21.84
C LYS A 56 -0.79 11.33 22.16
N HIS A 57 -0.41 12.10 21.13
CA HIS A 57 0.14 13.43 21.32
C HIS A 57 -0.83 14.36 22.09
N ASN A 58 -2.13 14.31 21.78
CA ASN A 58 -3.13 15.10 22.50
C ASN A 58 -3.26 14.64 23.96
N ILE A 59 -3.38 13.33 24.20
CA ILE A 59 -3.48 12.75 25.55
C ILE A 59 -2.25 13.13 26.40
N ASP A 60 -1.04 13.10 25.81
CA ASP A 60 0.21 13.46 26.50
C ASP A 60 0.33 14.94 26.85
N ASN A 61 -0.50 15.79 26.24
CA ASN A 61 -0.62 17.21 26.55
C ASN A 61 -1.89 17.51 27.38
N ASP A 62 -2.42 16.51 28.09
CA ASP A 62 -3.62 16.60 28.93
C ASP A 62 -4.89 17.03 28.17
N ILE A 63 -4.93 16.83 26.84
CA ILE A 63 -6.10 17.09 26.02
C ILE A 63 -6.95 15.81 25.96
N PRO A 64 -8.20 15.81 26.47
CA PRO A 64 -9.07 14.65 26.42
C PRO A 64 -9.50 14.34 24.98
N LEU A 65 -9.98 13.10 24.76
CA LEU A 65 -10.55 12.69 23.47
C LEU A 65 -11.68 13.64 23.06
N THR A 66 -11.51 14.31 21.93
CA THR A 66 -12.52 15.17 21.35
C THR A 66 -13.63 14.34 20.69
N GLY A 67 -14.77 14.97 20.37
CA GLY A 67 -15.83 14.29 19.62
C GLY A 67 -15.36 13.74 18.26
N ASN A 68 -14.42 14.44 17.60
CA ASN A 68 -13.81 13.98 16.36
C ASN A 68 -12.89 12.77 16.59
N ASP A 69 -12.14 12.73 17.69
CA ASP A 69 -11.29 11.57 18.02
C ASP A 69 -12.13 10.32 18.27
N ILE A 70 -13.24 10.48 19.00
CA ILE A 70 -14.24 9.43 19.26
C ILE A 70 -14.80 8.88 17.95
N GLU A 71 -15.18 9.76 17.03
CA GLU A 71 -15.72 9.38 15.72
C GLU A 71 -14.67 8.64 14.88
N ILE A 72 -13.43 9.13 14.83
CA ILE A 72 -12.32 8.48 14.12
C ILE A 72 -12.04 7.08 14.69
N LEU A 73 -11.98 6.95 16.02
CA LEU A 73 -11.71 5.67 16.69
C LEU A 73 -12.82 4.64 16.43
N ASN A 74 -14.09 5.06 16.52
CA ASN A 74 -15.22 4.15 16.34
C ASN A 74 -15.38 3.73 14.87
N ASN A 75 -15.30 4.68 13.93
CA ASN A 75 -15.32 4.36 12.50
C ASN A 75 -14.14 3.45 12.13
N GLY A 76 -12.94 3.74 12.64
CA GLY A 76 -11.76 2.90 12.47
C GLY A 76 -12.00 1.47 12.98
N MET A 77 -12.54 1.31 14.18
CA MET A 77 -12.87 0.00 14.75
C MET A 77 -13.84 -0.78 13.85
N GLN A 78 -14.93 -0.18 13.38
CA GLN A 78 -15.87 -0.85 12.45
C GLN A 78 -15.17 -1.34 11.18
N LEU A 79 -14.34 -0.50 10.57
CA LEU A 79 -13.58 -0.86 9.37
C LEU A 79 -12.62 -2.03 9.64
N HIS A 80 -11.92 -2.02 10.78
CA HIS A 80 -11.01 -3.11 11.17
C HIS A 80 -11.74 -4.42 11.48
N LEU A 81 -12.92 -4.36 12.12
CA LEU A 81 -13.73 -5.55 12.41
C LEU A 81 -14.30 -6.17 11.13
N ALA A 82 -14.78 -5.34 10.20
CA ALA A 82 -15.24 -5.79 8.89
C ALA A 82 -14.10 -6.46 8.09
N LEU A 83 -12.93 -5.81 8.05
CA LEU A 83 -11.73 -6.33 7.40
C LEU A 83 -11.30 -7.68 8.02
N ARG A 84 -11.30 -7.77 9.36
CA ARG A 84 -10.98 -9.01 10.09
C ARG A 84 -11.93 -10.14 9.73
N LYS A 85 -13.23 -9.87 9.66
CA LYS A 85 -14.25 -10.85 9.26
C LYS A 85 -13.99 -11.37 7.84
N ALA A 86 -13.68 -10.49 6.90
CA ALA A 86 -13.36 -10.86 5.52
C ALA A 86 -12.11 -11.75 5.43
N PHE A 87 -11.03 -11.43 6.16
CA PHE A 87 -9.86 -12.30 6.21
C PHE A 87 -10.17 -13.68 6.80
N TYR A 88 -10.96 -13.74 7.87
CA TYR A 88 -11.35 -15.03 8.45
C TYR A 88 -12.17 -15.88 7.49
N GLN A 89 -13.03 -15.29 6.66
CA GLN A 89 -13.73 -16.03 5.61
C GLN A 89 -12.74 -16.72 4.65
N VAL A 90 -11.70 -16.01 4.20
CA VAL A 90 -10.65 -16.60 3.33
C VAL A 90 -9.87 -17.70 4.07
N VAL A 91 -9.47 -17.45 5.32
CA VAL A 91 -8.75 -18.44 6.15
C VAL A 91 -9.57 -19.73 6.23
N TYR A 92 -10.82 -19.64 6.69
CA TYR A 92 -11.64 -20.81 6.97
C TYR A 92 -12.11 -21.53 5.71
N TYR A 93 -12.39 -20.80 4.63
CA TYR A 93 -12.85 -21.41 3.38
C TYR A 93 -11.81 -22.36 2.78
N TYR A 94 -10.53 -21.97 2.78
CA TYR A 94 -9.45 -22.78 2.20
C TYR A 94 -8.69 -23.66 3.20
N LYS A 95 -8.99 -23.54 4.51
CA LYS A 95 -8.29 -24.29 5.58
C LYS A 95 -8.33 -25.81 5.38
N TYR A 96 -9.45 -26.34 4.87
CA TYR A 96 -9.62 -27.80 4.71
C TYR A 96 -8.57 -28.43 3.78
N LEU A 97 -8.00 -27.66 2.85
CA LEU A 97 -6.97 -28.13 1.92
C LEU A 97 -5.66 -28.54 2.60
N LEU A 98 -5.46 -28.13 3.85
CA LEU A 98 -4.32 -28.54 4.67
C LEU A 98 -4.45 -30.00 5.14
N ASP A 99 -5.67 -30.45 5.39
CA ASP A 99 -5.99 -31.76 5.95
C ASP A 99 -6.50 -32.75 4.87
N ASP A 100 -6.89 -32.25 3.70
CA ASP A 100 -7.41 -33.07 2.60
C ASP A 100 -6.30 -33.95 1.98
N SER A 101 -6.51 -35.27 2.05
CA SER A 101 -5.64 -36.29 1.45
C SER A 101 -6.17 -36.85 0.13
N SER A 102 -7.26 -36.29 -0.40
CA SER A 102 -7.92 -36.77 -1.62
C SER A 102 -6.97 -36.70 -2.82
N SER A 103 -6.92 -37.76 -3.64
CA SER A 103 -6.17 -37.73 -4.91
C SER A 103 -6.86 -36.90 -5.99
N LYS A 104 -8.07 -36.38 -5.74
CA LYS A 104 -8.87 -35.63 -6.71
C LYS A 104 -8.39 -34.19 -6.93
N ILE A 105 -7.66 -33.61 -5.97
CA ILE A 105 -7.13 -32.24 -6.06
C ILE A 105 -5.65 -32.33 -6.42
N ASP A 106 -5.27 -31.70 -7.52
CA ASP A 106 -3.87 -31.67 -7.93
C ASP A 106 -2.99 -30.87 -6.95
N SER A 107 -1.69 -31.17 -6.94
CA SER A 107 -0.77 -30.61 -5.95
C SER A 107 -0.59 -29.09 -6.06
N GLU A 108 -0.72 -28.51 -7.26
CA GLU A 108 -0.56 -27.08 -7.48
C GLU A 108 -1.78 -26.33 -6.96
N THR A 109 -2.99 -26.80 -7.29
CA THR A 109 -4.25 -26.24 -6.80
C THR A 109 -4.33 -26.31 -5.28
N ARG A 110 -3.95 -27.45 -4.68
CA ARG A 110 -3.92 -27.59 -3.22
C ARG A 110 -2.94 -26.61 -2.58
N LEU A 111 -1.71 -26.54 -3.09
CA LEU A 111 -0.70 -25.61 -2.57
C LEU A 111 -1.17 -24.16 -2.70
N LYS A 112 -1.78 -23.79 -3.83
CA LYS A 112 -2.30 -22.44 -4.07
C LYS A 112 -3.38 -22.05 -3.05
N GLY A 113 -4.33 -22.94 -2.78
CA GLY A 113 -5.37 -22.69 -1.77
C GLY A 113 -4.83 -22.61 -0.33
N VAL A 114 -3.87 -23.49 0.03
CA VAL A 114 -3.19 -23.40 1.33
C VAL A 114 -2.39 -22.11 1.48
N MET A 115 -1.68 -21.68 0.42
CA MET A 115 -0.97 -20.40 0.41
C MET A 115 -1.91 -19.21 0.59
N LEU A 116 -3.10 -19.24 -0.02
CA LEU A 116 -4.12 -18.19 0.14
C LEU A 116 -4.65 -18.13 1.58
N SER A 117 -5.03 -19.28 2.16
CA SER A 117 -5.45 -19.37 3.58
C SER A 117 -4.35 -18.89 4.53
N LEU A 118 -3.11 -19.36 4.32
CA LEU A 118 -1.95 -18.98 5.14
C LEU A 118 -1.65 -17.48 5.04
N SER A 119 -1.71 -16.91 3.83
CA SER A 119 -1.50 -15.48 3.63
C SER A 119 -2.53 -14.65 4.39
N ALA A 120 -3.81 -15.03 4.33
CA ALA A 120 -4.87 -14.35 5.09
C ALA A 120 -4.65 -14.42 6.61
N ALA A 121 -4.21 -15.58 7.11
CA ALA A 121 -3.90 -15.77 8.52
C ALA A 121 -2.70 -14.92 8.98
N LEU A 122 -1.64 -14.86 8.17
CA LEU A 122 -0.45 -14.06 8.44
C LEU A 122 -0.77 -12.57 8.43
N VAL A 123 -1.58 -12.09 7.47
CA VAL A 123 -1.99 -10.68 7.40
C VAL A 123 -2.80 -10.27 8.63
N LEU A 124 -3.68 -11.15 9.15
CA LEU A 124 -4.40 -10.94 10.41
C LEU A 124 -3.45 -10.78 11.61
N TYR A 125 -2.42 -11.62 11.69
CA TYR A 125 -1.43 -11.55 12.77
C TYR A 125 -0.55 -10.30 12.64
N ASP A 126 -0.13 -9.96 11.42
CA ASP A 126 0.66 -8.77 11.13
C ASP A 126 -0.12 -7.48 11.41
N ASN A 127 -1.43 -7.43 11.12
CA ASN A 127 -2.28 -6.30 11.50
C ASN A 127 -2.21 -6.05 13.00
N TYR A 128 -2.31 -7.11 13.80
CA TYR A 128 -2.21 -6.98 15.24
C TYR A 128 -0.82 -6.51 15.67
N LEU A 129 0.19 -7.24 15.21
CA LEU A 129 1.59 -7.04 15.56
C LEU A 129 2.11 -5.63 15.25
N LEU A 130 1.70 -5.08 14.10
CA LEU A 130 2.29 -3.87 13.51
C LEU A 130 1.46 -2.61 13.75
N SER A 131 0.14 -2.71 14.00
CA SER A 131 -0.69 -1.51 14.13
C SER A 131 -1.69 -1.52 15.29
N ILE A 132 -2.20 -2.68 15.73
CA ILE A 132 -3.23 -2.73 16.78
C ILE A 132 -2.61 -2.80 18.18
N SER A 133 -1.50 -3.51 18.35
CA SER A 133 -0.87 -3.73 19.66
C SER A 133 -0.52 -2.42 20.41
N ILE A 134 -0.24 -1.33 19.71
CA ILE A 134 0.02 -0.01 20.31
C ILE A 134 -1.19 0.55 21.09
N PHE A 135 -2.42 0.21 20.68
CA PHE A 135 -3.63 0.58 21.40
C PHE A 135 -3.88 -0.31 22.62
N GLU A 136 -3.43 -1.57 22.55
CA GLU A 136 -3.47 -2.47 23.71
C GLU A 136 -2.45 -2.04 24.78
N GLU A 137 -1.38 -1.34 24.42
CA GLU A 137 -0.37 -0.87 25.36
C GLU A 137 -0.81 0.41 26.11
N ASP A 138 -1.62 1.27 25.48
CA ASP A 138 -2.16 2.49 26.09
C ASP A 138 -3.41 2.21 26.93
N ALA A 139 -3.37 2.47 28.24
CA ALA A 139 -4.47 2.14 29.14
C ALA A 139 -5.78 2.91 28.84
N THR A 140 -5.67 4.17 28.42
CA THR A 140 -6.84 5.01 28.13
C THR A 140 -7.52 4.53 26.86
N LEU A 141 -6.74 4.34 25.80
CA LEU A 141 -7.24 3.86 24.51
C LEU A 141 -7.71 2.41 24.57
N ARG A 142 -6.98 1.52 25.26
CA ARG A 142 -7.40 0.13 25.50
C ARG A 142 -8.74 0.06 26.19
N ARG A 143 -8.96 0.88 27.24
CA ARG A 143 -10.24 0.94 27.94
C ARG A 143 -11.35 1.44 27.03
N TYR A 144 -11.10 2.51 26.28
CA TYR A 144 -12.07 3.08 25.36
C TYR A 144 -12.49 2.08 24.26
N LEU A 145 -11.53 1.43 23.61
CA LEU A 145 -11.77 0.49 22.50
C LEU A 145 -12.37 -0.86 22.95
N ASN A 146 -12.33 -1.17 24.24
CA ASN A 146 -13.03 -2.31 24.83
C ASN A 146 -14.41 -1.95 25.41
N THR A 147 -14.79 -0.68 25.38
CA THR A 147 -16.13 -0.24 25.80
C THR A 147 -17.12 -0.48 24.66
N ARG A 148 -18.37 -0.82 25.00
CA ARG A 148 -19.49 -0.95 24.05
C ARG A 148 -19.86 0.42 23.46
N HIS A 149 -20.02 0.50 22.14
CA HIS A 149 -20.48 1.71 21.44
C HIS A 149 -21.70 1.38 20.57
N ASN A 150 -22.90 1.40 21.17
CA ASN A 150 -24.15 1.01 20.50
C ASN A 150 -24.46 1.82 19.23
N GLY A 151 -24.13 3.12 19.21
CA GLY A 151 -24.33 3.98 18.04
C GLY A 151 -23.50 3.58 16.81
N TYR A 152 -22.48 2.74 17.00
CA TYR A 152 -21.60 2.22 15.96
C TYR A 152 -21.69 0.69 15.85
N ASP A 153 -22.65 0.03 16.50
CA ASP A 153 -22.76 -1.44 16.49
C ASP A 153 -21.45 -2.15 16.90
N ILE A 154 -20.71 -1.56 17.85
CA ILE A 154 -19.48 -2.13 18.40
C ILE A 154 -19.78 -2.73 19.76
N GLU A 155 -19.69 -4.06 19.82
CA GLU A 155 -19.81 -4.83 21.05
C GLU A 155 -18.65 -4.56 22.02
N GLU A 156 -18.80 -4.92 23.30
CA GLU A 156 -17.72 -4.77 24.28
C GLU A 156 -16.54 -5.72 24.02
N SER A 157 -15.38 -5.40 24.58
CA SER A 157 -14.18 -6.25 24.60
C SER A 157 -13.60 -6.64 23.22
N GLN A 158 -13.88 -5.88 22.16
CA GLN A 158 -13.40 -6.20 20.81
C GLN A 158 -11.87 -6.26 20.73
N LEU A 159 -11.17 -5.25 21.24
CA LEU A 159 -9.71 -5.22 21.25
C LEU A 159 -9.14 -6.39 22.07
N ALA A 160 -9.71 -6.68 23.25
CA ALA A 160 -9.31 -7.79 24.09
C ALA A 160 -9.54 -9.17 23.41
N ASN A 161 -10.63 -9.31 22.66
CA ASN A 161 -10.90 -10.51 21.88
C ASN A 161 -9.86 -10.68 20.76
N ILE A 162 -9.55 -9.61 20.03
CA ILE A 162 -8.51 -9.61 18.98
C ILE A 162 -7.15 -10.01 19.59
N THR A 163 -6.78 -9.43 20.73
CA THR A 163 -5.55 -9.76 21.49
C THR A 163 -5.52 -11.23 21.91
N ARG A 164 -6.63 -11.76 22.43
CA ARG A 164 -6.74 -13.18 22.83
C ARG A 164 -6.58 -14.10 21.63
N GLU A 165 -7.16 -13.75 20.48
CA GLU A 165 -7.04 -14.54 19.27
C GLU A 165 -5.61 -14.57 18.71
N TYR A 166 -4.92 -13.41 18.71
CA TYR A 166 -3.51 -13.33 18.32
C TYR A 166 -2.62 -14.22 19.21
N ASN A 167 -2.91 -14.23 20.52
CA ASN A 167 -2.18 -15.04 21.51
C ASN A 167 -2.62 -16.52 21.57
N SER A 168 -3.55 -16.96 20.71
CA SER A 168 -4.04 -18.34 20.74
C SER A 168 -2.97 -19.35 20.29
N VAL A 169 -2.56 -20.22 21.22
CA VAL A 169 -1.62 -21.33 20.95
C VAL A 169 -2.18 -22.30 19.91
N SER A 170 -3.48 -22.60 19.97
CA SER A 170 -4.13 -23.49 19.00
C SER A 170 -4.07 -22.91 17.59
N LYS A 171 -4.45 -21.64 17.40
CA LYS A 171 -4.36 -20.97 16.09
C LYS A 171 -2.92 -20.88 15.60
N ARG A 172 -1.95 -20.66 16.50
CA ARG A 172 -0.52 -20.67 16.15
C ARG A 172 -0.05 -22.03 15.64
N LYS A 173 -0.44 -23.13 16.30
CA LYS A 173 -0.12 -24.49 15.83
C LYS A 173 -0.71 -24.77 14.45
N GLU A 174 -1.94 -24.32 14.19
CA GLU A 174 -2.54 -24.43 12.85
C GLU A 174 -1.73 -23.67 11.79
N MET A 175 -1.29 -22.45 12.11
CA MET A 175 -0.44 -21.66 11.23
C MET A 175 0.91 -22.33 10.97
N GLN A 176 1.56 -22.88 12.00
CA GLN A 176 2.81 -23.65 11.86
C GLN A 176 2.64 -24.84 10.92
N ARG A 177 1.53 -25.59 11.02
CA ARG A 177 1.22 -26.70 10.12
C ARG A 177 1.08 -26.23 8.67
N ALA A 178 0.39 -25.11 8.45
CA ALA A 178 0.25 -24.52 7.11
C ALA A 178 1.59 -24.02 6.54
N ILE A 179 2.45 -23.41 7.36
CA ILE A 179 3.81 -23.00 6.97
C ILE A 179 4.65 -24.22 6.58
N HIS A 180 4.65 -25.26 7.41
CA HIS A 180 5.40 -26.49 7.11
C HIS A 180 4.93 -27.14 5.81
N PHE A 181 3.61 -27.23 5.60
CA PHE A 181 3.04 -27.71 4.34
C PHE A 181 3.52 -26.86 3.15
N PHE A 182 3.43 -25.53 3.26
CA PHE A 182 3.88 -24.61 2.24
C PHE A 182 5.37 -24.83 1.90
N GLU A 183 6.26 -24.86 2.91
CA GLU A 183 7.70 -25.06 2.70
C GLU A 183 8.01 -26.40 2.02
N GLU A 184 7.39 -27.49 2.51
CA GLU A 184 7.61 -28.84 1.97
C GLU A 184 7.14 -28.96 0.52
N LYS A 185 5.96 -28.43 0.20
CA LYS A 185 5.38 -28.53 -1.15
C LYS A 185 6.01 -27.54 -2.12
N TRP A 186 6.38 -26.34 -1.66
CA TRP A 186 7.02 -25.31 -2.49
C TRP A 186 8.30 -25.80 -3.15
N LEU A 187 9.14 -26.53 -2.42
CA LEU A 187 10.40 -27.07 -2.94
C LEU A 187 10.19 -28.03 -4.12
N LYS A 188 9.07 -28.76 -4.13
CA LYS A 188 8.73 -29.77 -5.14
C LYS A 188 8.11 -29.19 -6.42
N GLN A 189 7.70 -27.91 -6.41
CA GLN A 189 7.05 -27.29 -7.55
C GLN A 189 8.02 -26.81 -8.63
N LYS A 190 7.58 -26.91 -9.89
CA LYS A 190 8.31 -26.46 -11.08
C LYS A 190 8.44 -24.94 -11.12
N THR A 191 9.48 -24.45 -11.81
CA THR A 191 9.75 -23.02 -11.99
C THR A 191 8.55 -22.26 -12.57
N GLY A 192 7.90 -22.81 -13.61
CA GLY A 192 6.75 -22.16 -14.25
C GLY A 192 5.58 -21.89 -13.29
N PHE A 193 5.31 -22.77 -12.32
CA PHE A 193 4.30 -22.52 -11.29
C PHE A 193 4.69 -21.35 -10.38
N LYS A 194 5.96 -21.34 -9.93
CA LYS A 194 6.51 -20.34 -9.00
C LYS A 194 6.57 -18.94 -9.60
N GLU A 195 6.70 -18.84 -10.92
CA GLU A 195 6.80 -17.57 -11.66
C GLU A 195 5.44 -16.98 -12.04
N THR A 196 4.33 -17.71 -11.85
CA THR A 196 2.99 -17.12 -12.08
C THR A 196 2.74 -15.93 -11.13
N PRO A 197 2.18 -14.80 -11.60
CA PRO A 197 2.03 -13.59 -10.79
C PRO A 197 1.28 -13.81 -9.47
N GLU A 198 0.22 -14.62 -9.49
CA GLU A 198 -0.61 -14.90 -8.32
C GLU A 198 0.18 -15.68 -7.26
N ILE A 199 0.99 -16.65 -7.68
CA ILE A 199 1.80 -17.47 -6.79
C ILE A 199 2.97 -16.67 -6.24
N ALA A 200 3.65 -15.90 -7.10
CA ALA A 200 4.73 -15.02 -6.70
C ALA A 200 4.25 -13.97 -5.68
N TYR A 201 3.01 -13.48 -5.81
CA TYR A 201 2.37 -12.59 -4.86
C TYR A 201 2.15 -13.25 -3.48
N LEU A 202 1.46 -14.40 -3.45
CA LEU A 202 1.21 -15.12 -2.20
C LEU A 202 2.53 -15.55 -1.52
N TYR A 203 3.53 -15.98 -2.31
CA TYR A 203 4.85 -16.31 -1.81
C TYR A 203 5.51 -15.14 -1.08
N LEU A 204 5.47 -13.93 -1.67
CA LEU A 204 6.02 -12.76 -1.01
C LEU A 204 5.27 -12.41 0.27
N LEU A 205 3.94 -12.45 0.26
CA LEU A 205 3.13 -12.20 1.47
C LEU A 205 3.53 -13.12 2.61
N ILE A 206 3.69 -14.41 2.30
CA ILE A 206 4.08 -15.42 3.29
C ILE A 206 5.51 -15.16 3.78
N LYS A 207 6.50 -15.10 2.88
CA LYS A 207 7.91 -15.05 3.26
C LYS A 207 8.33 -13.72 3.88
N GLN A 208 7.62 -12.64 3.61
CA GLN A 208 7.92 -11.32 4.16
C GLN A 208 7.04 -10.93 5.34
N SER A 209 6.08 -11.79 5.74
CA SER A 209 5.29 -11.56 6.94
C SER A 209 6.20 -11.58 8.17
N PRO A 210 6.22 -10.52 9.00
CA PRO A 210 6.93 -10.55 10.28
C PRO A 210 6.43 -11.67 11.20
N SER A 211 5.14 -12.01 11.11
CA SER A 211 4.54 -13.11 11.88
C SER A 211 5.05 -14.48 11.45
N TYR A 212 5.48 -14.67 10.20
CA TYR A 212 6.04 -15.94 9.71
C TYR A 212 7.18 -16.43 10.59
N ASN A 213 8.20 -15.59 10.80
CA ASN A 213 9.38 -15.95 11.60
C ASN A 213 9.02 -16.14 13.08
N SER A 214 8.09 -15.34 13.61
CA SER A 214 7.65 -15.44 15.00
C SER A 214 6.90 -16.74 15.33
N THR A 215 6.31 -17.38 14.32
CA THR A 215 5.61 -18.66 14.50
C THR A 215 6.52 -19.87 14.41
N LEU A 216 7.73 -19.74 13.86
CA LEU A 216 8.71 -20.83 13.81
C LEU A 216 9.52 -20.98 15.11
N ASP A 217 9.46 -19.98 15.99
CA ASP A 217 10.09 -20.02 17.31
C ASP A 217 9.20 -20.77 18.31
N ASN A 218 9.68 -21.90 18.84
CA ASN A 218 8.92 -22.79 19.72
C ASN A 218 8.81 -22.27 21.17
N SER A 219 9.35 -21.09 21.47
CA SER A 219 9.38 -20.58 22.84
C SER A 219 8.06 -19.89 23.22
N PRO A 220 7.35 -20.37 24.27
CA PRO A 220 6.25 -19.63 24.90
C PRO A 220 6.70 -18.26 25.41
N LEU A 221 8.01 -18.11 25.65
CA LEU A 221 8.62 -16.89 26.15
C LEU A 221 8.76 -15.81 25.06
N TYR A 222 8.59 -16.08 23.76
CA TYR A 222 8.71 -15.05 22.72
C TYR A 222 7.61 -13.97 22.82
N VAL A 223 6.36 -14.39 23.04
CA VAL A 223 5.20 -13.49 23.26
C VAL A 223 5.36 -12.75 24.59
N ILE A 224 5.83 -13.49 25.59
CA ILE A 224 5.97 -13.06 26.97
C ILE A 224 7.15 -12.08 27.14
N ASN A 225 8.26 -12.22 26.42
CA ASN A 225 9.44 -11.35 26.52
C ASN A 225 9.24 -10.00 25.80
N ARG A 226 8.40 -9.93 24.75
CA ARG A 226 8.00 -8.64 24.15
C ARG A 226 7.02 -7.88 25.03
N HIS A 227 6.08 -8.58 25.68
CA HIS A 227 5.19 -7.97 26.67
C HIS A 227 5.91 -7.63 28.00
N LEU A 228 6.86 -8.44 28.50
CA LEU A 228 7.52 -8.22 29.80
C LEU A 228 8.62 -7.17 29.79
N LYS A 229 9.41 -7.01 28.72
CA LYS A 229 10.28 -5.82 28.57
C LYS A 229 9.49 -4.52 28.52
N PHE A 230 8.19 -4.60 28.21
CA PHE A 230 7.23 -3.51 28.25
C PHE A 230 6.69 -3.22 29.66
N PHE A 231 6.55 -4.24 30.52
CA PHE A 231 5.96 -4.10 31.86
C PHE A 231 6.93 -3.67 32.97
N SER A 232 8.25 -3.83 32.81
CA SER A 232 9.22 -3.47 33.87
C SER A 232 9.65 -1.99 33.89
N GLY A 233 9.02 -1.12 33.09
CA GLY A 233 9.46 0.27 32.89
C GLY A 233 8.51 1.37 33.39
N VAL A 234 7.41 1.04 34.09
CA VAL A 234 6.43 2.05 34.53
C VAL A 234 6.42 2.13 36.06
N SER A 235 7.45 2.79 36.60
CA SER A 235 7.32 3.58 37.82
C SER A 235 7.50 5.05 37.45
N THR A 236 6.91 5.96 38.22
CA THR A 236 6.83 7.41 37.93
C THR A 236 8.20 8.06 37.72
N ASP A 237 9.28 7.45 38.19
CA ASP A 237 10.66 7.95 38.04
C ASP A 237 11.38 7.43 36.77
N SER A 238 10.74 6.62 35.93
CA SER A 238 11.34 6.07 34.69
C SER A 238 11.04 6.89 33.42
N LEU A 239 10.49 8.10 33.53
CA LEU A 239 10.22 8.96 32.37
C LEU A 239 11.48 9.65 31.81
N SER A 240 12.54 9.82 32.61
CA SER A 240 13.81 10.45 32.18
C SER A 240 14.90 9.46 31.78
N THR A 241 14.68 8.15 31.92
CA THR A 241 15.64 7.09 31.60
C THR A 241 15.08 6.04 30.64
N LEU A 242 14.06 6.38 29.85
CA LEU A 242 13.70 5.67 28.62
C LEU A 242 14.75 6.00 27.53
N GLY A 243 15.97 5.55 27.77
CA GLY A 243 17.10 5.66 26.85
C GLY A 243 16.94 4.67 25.69
N SER A 244 17.01 5.21 24.47
CA SER A 244 17.39 4.63 23.17
C SER A 244 16.82 3.28 22.68
N ASP A 245 16.56 2.30 23.52
CA ASP A 245 16.41 0.90 23.08
C ASP A 245 14.97 0.52 22.74
N GLY A 246 13.97 1.09 23.43
CA GLY A 246 12.55 0.96 23.05
C GLY A 246 12.23 1.74 21.78
N ILE A 247 12.82 2.92 21.61
CA ILE A 247 12.67 3.76 20.42
C ILE A 247 13.33 3.09 19.20
N ASN A 248 14.39 2.30 19.37
CA ASN A 248 15.07 1.62 18.27
C ASN A 248 14.27 0.48 17.63
N LEU A 249 13.48 -0.28 18.41
CA LEU A 249 12.61 -1.33 17.84
C LEU A 249 11.39 -0.69 17.14
N PHE A 250 10.83 0.37 17.72
CA PHE A 250 9.74 1.14 17.13
C PHE A 250 10.19 1.97 15.91
N SER A 251 11.43 2.43 15.82
CA SER A 251 11.96 3.12 14.63
C SER A 251 12.29 2.15 13.50
N LEU A 252 12.78 0.94 13.81
CA LEU A 252 12.98 -0.15 12.83
C LEU A 252 11.65 -0.75 12.33
N LEU A 253 10.68 -0.97 13.22
CA LEU A 253 9.32 -1.39 12.86
C LEU A 253 8.62 -0.25 12.13
N PHE A 254 8.34 0.91 12.73
CA PHE A 254 7.54 1.96 12.08
C PHE A 254 8.27 2.76 10.99
N GLY A 255 9.59 2.67 10.87
CA GLY A 255 10.34 3.22 9.73
C GLY A 255 10.11 2.45 8.43
N ASN A 256 9.76 1.16 8.51
CA ASN A 256 9.56 0.27 7.34
C ASN A 256 8.17 -0.43 7.30
N SER A 257 7.43 -0.50 8.42
CA SER A 257 6.27 -1.39 8.60
C SER A 257 4.91 -0.74 8.32
N VAL A 258 4.91 0.50 7.84
CA VAL A 258 3.67 1.24 7.57
C VAL A 258 3.14 0.95 6.15
N GLY A 259 3.66 -0.07 5.46
CA GLY A 259 3.08 -0.55 4.21
C GLY A 259 4.05 -1.14 3.19
N ILE A 260 5.35 -1.24 3.47
CA ILE A 260 6.31 -1.72 2.47
C ILE A 260 6.82 -3.10 2.87
N ILE A 261 6.21 -4.12 2.29
CA ILE A 261 6.84 -5.43 2.10
C ILE A 261 7.97 -5.19 1.08
N GLN A 262 9.14 -4.77 1.59
CA GLN A 262 10.35 -4.41 0.84
C GLN A 262 11.45 -5.43 1.13
N THR A 263 11.88 -6.21 0.13
CA THR A 263 12.98 -7.18 0.37
C THR A 263 14.35 -6.53 0.46
N ARG A 264 14.54 -5.38 -0.20
CA ARG A 264 15.77 -4.59 -0.22
C ARG A 264 15.51 -3.15 -0.63
N MET A 265 16.48 -2.27 -0.41
CA MET A 265 16.48 -0.92 -0.98
C MET A 265 16.57 -0.93 -2.51
N GLY A 266 16.00 0.10 -3.14
CA GLY A 266 16.07 0.30 -4.59
C GLY A 266 17.47 0.67 -5.07
N LEU A 267 17.83 0.28 -6.29
CA LEU A 267 19.17 0.49 -6.84
C LEU A 267 19.56 1.97 -7.01
N LEU A 268 18.57 2.86 -7.14
CA LEU A 268 18.79 4.31 -7.27
C LEU A 268 18.81 5.05 -5.93
N GLN A 269 18.52 4.37 -4.82
CA GLN A 269 18.43 5.04 -3.53
C GLN A 269 19.79 5.59 -3.10
N GLY A 270 19.82 6.84 -2.64
CA GLY A 270 21.03 7.49 -2.14
C GLY A 270 22.06 7.85 -3.22
N ARG A 271 21.80 7.54 -4.50
CA ARG A 271 22.66 7.88 -5.64
C ARG A 271 22.57 9.38 -5.97
N LYS A 272 23.42 10.18 -5.32
CA LYS A 272 23.45 11.64 -5.52
C LYS A 272 23.79 12.06 -6.95
N ASP A 273 24.57 11.25 -7.67
CA ASP A 273 24.85 11.44 -9.10
C ASP A 273 23.58 11.31 -9.95
N VAL A 274 22.77 10.28 -9.70
CA VAL A 274 21.49 10.06 -10.38
C VAL A 274 20.48 11.14 -10.01
N GLN A 275 20.37 11.48 -8.72
CA GLN A 275 19.49 12.55 -8.25
C GLN A 275 19.81 13.88 -8.95
N LYS A 276 21.09 14.24 -9.06
CA LYS A 276 21.53 15.46 -9.75
C LYS A 276 21.24 15.41 -11.25
N ASP A 277 21.52 14.27 -11.91
CA ASP A 277 21.24 14.09 -13.34
C ASP A 277 19.74 14.26 -13.65
N ILE A 278 18.87 13.62 -12.86
CA ILE A 278 17.42 13.73 -13.03
C ILE A 278 16.95 15.16 -12.74
N GLN A 279 17.43 15.77 -11.65
CA GLN A 279 17.04 17.14 -11.28
C GLN A 279 17.40 18.17 -12.35
N GLN A 280 18.50 18.00 -13.07
CA GLN A 280 18.89 18.88 -14.19
C GLN A 280 18.00 18.72 -15.43
N GLN A 281 17.34 17.57 -15.57
CA GLN A 281 16.48 17.28 -16.72
C GLN A 281 15.01 17.57 -16.47
N LEU A 282 14.56 17.54 -15.21
CA LEU A 282 13.18 17.77 -14.82
C LEU A 282 12.65 19.12 -15.33
N LYS A 283 11.42 19.11 -15.83
CA LYS A 283 10.64 20.30 -16.17
C LYS A 283 9.23 20.19 -15.64
N ALA A 284 8.65 21.33 -15.27
CA ALA A 284 7.29 21.42 -14.75
C ALA A 284 6.28 20.64 -15.62
N GLY A 285 5.49 19.76 -15.01
CA GLY A 285 4.56 18.89 -15.71
C GLY A 285 5.20 17.70 -16.44
N ASP A 286 6.39 17.26 -16.03
CA ASP A 286 6.90 15.94 -16.40
C ASP A 286 6.20 14.84 -15.58
N ILE A 287 6.08 13.65 -16.18
CA ILE A 287 5.56 12.43 -15.55
C ILE A 287 6.74 11.53 -15.22
N LEU A 288 6.74 10.94 -14.02
CA LEU A 288 7.78 10.06 -13.51
C LEU A 288 7.19 8.66 -13.37
N LEU A 289 7.82 7.65 -13.97
CA LEU A 289 7.47 6.24 -13.80
C LEU A 289 8.53 5.53 -12.97
N GLU A 290 8.10 4.61 -12.11
CA GLU A 290 9.00 3.76 -11.31
C GLU A 290 8.73 2.26 -11.48
N LYS A 291 9.79 1.47 -11.30
CA LYS A 291 9.74 0.01 -11.10
C LYS A 291 10.35 -0.35 -9.76
N THR A 292 9.61 -1.12 -8.96
CA THR A 292 10.04 -1.56 -7.64
C THR A 292 9.76 -3.06 -7.44
N PRO A 293 10.47 -3.96 -8.13
CA PRO A 293 10.15 -5.40 -8.14
C PRO A 293 10.32 -6.05 -6.75
N PHE A 294 10.99 -5.36 -5.85
CA PHE A 294 11.19 -5.69 -4.45
C PHE A 294 10.03 -5.29 -3.53
N ARG A 295 9.05 -4.50 -4.02
CA ARG A 295 7.80 -4.14 -3.32
C ARG A 295 6.66 -5.04 -3.76
N LEU A 296 5.80 -5.40 -2.81
CA LEU A 296 4.64 -6.25 -3.09
C LEU A 296 3.66 -5.62 -4.10
N THR A 297 3.42 -4.31 -4.01
CA THR A 297 2.46 -3.57 -4.85
C THR A 297 2.82 -3.60 -6.33
N ASP A 298 4.10 -3.50 -6.63
CA ASP A 298 4.61 -3.49 -8.00
C ASP A 298 4.35 -4.83 -8.72
N LYS A 299 4.22 -5.93 -7.98
CA LYS A 299 3.84 -7.24 -8.54
C LYS A 299 2.36 -7.37 -8.88
N LEU A 300 1.52 -6.48 -8.34
CA LEU A 300 0.08 -6.48 -8.54
C LEU A 300 -0.37 -5.63 -9.72
N ILE A 301 0.50 -4.74 -10.18
CA ILE A 301 0.15 -3.74 -11.19
C ILE A 301 0.52 -4.33 -12.55
N PRO A 302 -0.46 -4.51 -13.46
CA PRO A 302 -0.20 -5.03 -14.79
C PRO A 302 0.82 -4.19 -15.56
N GLY A 303 1.64 -4.88 -16.36
CA GLY A 303 2.69 -4.27 -17.16
C GLY A 303 4.01 -4.09 -16.42
N TYR A 304 4.93 -3.33 -17.03
CA TYR A 304 6.27 -3.14 -16.47
C TYR A 304 6.24 -2.20 -15.27
N TRP A 305 5.71 -0.99 -15.44
CA TRP A 305 5.80 0.10 -14.47
C TRP A 305 4.80 -0.08 -13.32
N GLY A 306 5.28 0.06 -12.08
CA GLY A 306 4.48 -0.15 -10.87
C GLY A 306 3.89 1.11 -10.28
N HIS A 307 4.39 2.30 -10.60
CA HIS A 307 3.82 3.55 -10.06
C HIS A 307 4.18 4.75 -10.93
N VAL A 308 3.43 5.83 -10.75
CA VAL A 308 3.52 7.04 -11.55
C VAL A 308 3.26 8.30 -10.72
N ALA A 309 4.00 9.37 -11.02
CA ALA A 309 3.92 10.65 -10.32
C ALA A 309 4.09 11.84 -11.27
N ILE A 310 3.81 13.05 -10.79
CA ILE A 310 3.95 14.31 -11.55
C ILE A 310 4.97 15.23 -10.88
N TRP A 311 5.91 15.78 -11.65
CA TRP A 311 6.76 16.88 -11.18
C TRP A 311 6.07 18.23 -11.37
N VAL A 312 5.94 18.99 -10.28
CA VAL A 312 5.29 20.30 -10.24
C VAL A 312 6.06 21.36 -11.00
N GLY A 313 7.39 21.36 -10.89
CA GLY A 313 8.25 22.44 -11.34
C GLY A 313 8.94 23.17 -10.18
N SER A 314 10.07 23.79 -10.49
CA SER A 314 10.74 24.72 -9.60
C SER A 314 9.98 26.04 -9.50
N ARG A 315 10.28 26.84 -8.45
CA ARG A 315 9.74 28.20 -8.32
C ARG A 315 9.89 29.02 -9.59
N LYS A 316 11.08 29.02 -10.19
CA LYS A 316 11.38 29.76 -11.41
C LYS A 316 10.43 29.37 -12.56
N GLU A 317 10.24 28.08 -12.78
CA GLU A 317 9.32 27.61 -13.83
C GLU A 317 7.87 28.01 -13.54
N LEU A 318 7.43 27.98 -12.28
CA LEU A 318 6.08 28.40 -11.91
C LEU A 318 5.87 29.91 -12.04
N GLU A 319 6.90 30.72 -11.84
CA GLU A 319 6.92 32.17 -12.11
C GLU A 319 6.85 32.43 -13.63
N GLU A 320 7.64 31.71 -14.43
CA GLU A 320 7.62 31.78 -15.90
C GLU A 320 6.26 31.36 -16.48
N LEU A 321 5.61 30.37 -15.88
CA LEU A 321 4.25 29.94 -16.22
C LEU A 321 3.16 30.90 -15.71
N GLY A 322 3.52 31.94 -14.95
CA GLY A 322 2.59 32.94 -14.41
C GLY A 322 1.66 32.41 -13.30
N ILE A 323 1.97 31.24 -12.71
CA ILE A 323 1.12 30.58 -11.71
C ILE A 323 1.68 30.60 -10.29
N TRP A 324 2.89 31.11 -10.06
CA TRP A 324 3.49 31.16 -8.72
C TRP A 324 2.56 31.79 -7.67
N ASN A 325 1.85 32.86 -8.03
CA ASN A 325 0.92 33.56 -7.14
C ASN A 325 -0.51 33.01 -7.13
N HIS A 326 -0.80 31.94 -7.88
CA HIS A 326 -2.12 31.34 -7.93
C HIS A 326 -2.49 30.75 -6.54
N PRO A 327 -3.74 30.91 -6.04
CA PRO A 327 -4.11 30.50 -4.69
C PRO A 327 -3.84 29.03 -4.35
N VAL A 328 -3.93 28.13 -5.33
CA VAL A 328 -3.59 26.71 -5.15
C VAL A 328 -2.08 26.51 -4.99
N VAL A 329 -1.26 27.23 -5.77
CA VAL A 329 0.20 27.08 -5.74
C VAL A 329 0.78 27.69 -4.47
N LYS A 330 0.23 28.82 -4.02
CA LYS A 330 0.61 29.50 -2.76
C LYS A 330 0.57 28.59 -1.53
N LYS A 331 -0.36 27.63 -1.48
CA LYS A 331 -0.47 26.68 -0.37
C LYS A 331 0.75 25.79 -0.20
N TYR A 332 1.53 25.61 -1.28
CA TYR A 332 2.65 24.67 -1.33
C TYR A 332 4.00 25.36 -1.59
N HIS A 333 4.10 26.67 -1.34
CA HIS A 333 5.34 27.43 -1.56
C HIS A 333 6.51 26.89 -0.74
N THR A 334 6.28 26.51 0.52
CA THR A 334 7.30 25.97 1.41
C THR A 334 7.85 24.65 0.87
N GLU A 335 6.98 23.76 0.43
CA GLU A 335 7.32 22.46 -0.15
C GLU A 335 8.10 22.66 -1.45
N ILE A 336 7.58 23.45 -2.38
CA ILE A 336 8.22 23.69 -3.69
C ILE A 336 9.61 24.34 -3.53
N THR A 337 9.76 25.29 -2.60
CA THR A 337 11.05 25.94 -2.35
C THR A 337 12.05 25.04 -1.63
N SER A 338 11.58 24.09 -0.82
CA SER A 338 12.41 23.05 -0.20
C SER A 338 12.63 21.83 -1.11
N SER A 339 12.45 21.99 -2.43
CA SER A 339 12.64 20.94 -3.44
C SER A 339 11.74 19.71 -3.29
N HIS A 340 10.61 19.86 -2.61
CA HIS A 340 9.49 18.91 -2.69
C HIS A 340 8.66 19.29 -3.90
N GLY A 341 8.56 18.39 -4.87
CA GLY A 341 7.89 18.72 -6.13
C GLY A 341 7.31 17.53 -6.85
N ILE A 342 7.39 16.32 -6.28
CA ILE A 342 6.75 15.14 -6.82
C ILE A 342 5.38 15.00 -6.17
N ILE A 343 4.32 15.14 -6.96
CA ILE A 343 2.96 14.81 -6.52
C ILE A 343 2.70 13.36 -6.87
N GLU A 344 2.34 12.58 -5.87
CA GLU A 344 2.05 11.16 -6.02
C GLU A 344 0.91 10.73 -5.09
N ALA A 345 0.12 9.76 -5.55
CA ALA A 345 -0.87 9.09 -4.73
C ALA A 345 -0.22 7.87 -4.07
N LEU A 346 0.05 7.95 -2.77
CA LEU A 346 0.48 6.81 -1.96
C LEU A 346 -0.69 6.33 -1.10
N ARG A 347 -0.54 5.19 -0.42
CA ARG A 347 -1.59 4.67 0.49
C ARG A 347 -2.02 5.64 1.58
N SER A 348 -1.12 6.54 2.00
CA SER A 348 -1.39 7.63 2.94
C SER A 348 -2.20 8.79 2.33
N GLY A 349 -2.55 8.71 1.04
CA GLY A 349 -3.20 9.75 0.26
C GLY A 349 -2.26 10.43 -0.74
N VAL A 350 -2.82 11.41 -1.47
CA VAL A 350 -2.06 12.21 -2.42
C VAL A 350 -1.23 13.26 -1.67
N GLN A 351 0.08 13.25 -1.89
CA GLN A 351 1.04 14.10 -1.18
C GLN A 351 2.09 14.69 -2.13
N ILE A 352 2.88 15.64 -1.61
CA ILE A 352 4.02 16.24 -2.32
C ILE A 352 5.32 15.86 -1.61
N ASN A 353 6.20 15.18 -2.33
CA ASN A 353 7.40 14.55 -1.80
C ASN A 353 8.69 15.06 -2.48
N PRO A 354 9.85 14.90 -1.82
CA PRO A 354 11.14 15.21 -2.42
C PRO A 354 11.57 14.13 -3.41
N LEU A 355 12.40 14.50 -4.40
CA LEU A 355 12.94 13.56 -5.38
C LEU A 355 13.70 12.39 -4.72
N GLU A 356 14.40 12.64 -3.63
CA GLU A 356 15.13 11.60 -2.88
C GLU A 356 14.22 10.49 -2.34
N HIS A 357 12.99 10.84 -1.93
CA HIS A 357 12.00 9.85 -1.49
C HIS A 357 11.59 8.93 -2.64
N PHE A 358 11.29 9.53 -3.81
CA PHE A 358 10.86 8.81 -5.01
C PHE A 358 11.98 7.91 -5.59
N LEU A 359 13.26 8.24 -5.38
CA LEU A 359 14.37 7.47 -5.96
C LEU A 359 14.71 6.17 -5.21
N ASN A 360 13.94 5.76 -4.21
CA ASN A 360 14.04 4.40 -3.65
C ASN A 360 13.38 3.37 -4.58
N ILE A 361 13.93 3.22 -5.78
CA ILE A 361 13.40 2.45 -6.93
C ILE A 361 14.56 1.79 -7.70
N ASP A 362 14.25 0.83 -8.58
CA ASP A 362 15.26 0.19 -9.44
C ASP A 362 15.35 0.83 -10.81
N ASP A 363 14.20 1.02 -11.44
CA ASP A 363 14.06 1.59 -12.77
C ASP A 363 13.24 2.86 -12.71
N PHE A 364 13.60 3.79 -13.59
CA PHE A 364 13.02 5.11 -13.64
C PHE A 364 12.82 5.53 -15.11
N ALA A 365 11.68 6.11 -15.43
CA ALA A 365 11.52 6.85 -16.68
C ALA A 365 10.94 8.25 -16.43
N LEU A 366 11.51 9.23 -17.12
CA LEU A 366 11.01 10.60 -17.15
C LEU A 366 10.31 10.85 -18.49
N LEU A 367 9.01 11.12 -18.45
CA LEU A 367 8.18 11.37 -19.63
C LEU A 367 7.80 12.84 -19.71
N ARG A 368 7.79 13.38 -20.93
CA ARG A 368 7.41 14.78 -21.18
C ARG A 368 6.43 14.91 -22.33
N LYS A 369 5.35 15.66 -22.13
CA LYS A 369 4.36 15.93 -23.18
C LYS A 369 4.99 16.76 -24.31
N ASN A 370 4.82 16.31 -25.54
CA ASN A 370 5.30 17.00 -26.73
C ASN A 370 4.40 18.21 -27.04
N ASN A 371 5.00 19.30 -27.51
CA ASN A 371 4.32 20.50 -28.03
C ASN A 371 3.27 21.11 -27.06
N ILE A 372 3.49 20.98 -25.76
CA ILE A 372 2.57 21.53 -24.75
C ILE A 372 2.74 23.05 -24.60
N ARG A 373 1.63 23.78 -24.78
CA ARG A 373 1.55 25.23 -24.55
C ARG A 373 1.65 25.54 -23.06
N ASP A 374 2.30 26.65 -22.71
CA ASP A 374 2.53 27.03 -21.30
C ASP A 374 1.23 27.19 -20.52
N GLY A 375 0.18 27.78 -21.13
CA GLY A 375 -1.14 27.87 -20.49
C GLY A 375 -1.81 26.52 -20.22
N GLU A 376 -1.53 25.49 -21.02
CA GLU A 376 -1.98 24.12 -20.75
C GLU A 376 -1.15 23.49 -19.63
N ARG A 377 0.18 23.66 -19.67
CA ARG A 377 1.11 23.17 -18.63
C ARG A 377 0.76 23.72 -17.25
N ALA A 378 0.50 25.03 -17.18
CA ALA A 378 0.03 25.72 -15.98
C ALA A 378 -1.25 25.08 -15.42
N LYS A 379 -2.24 24.78 -16.27
CA LYS A 379 -3.49 24.14 -15.85
C LYS A 379 -3.28 22.72 -15.34
N ILE A 380 -2.39 21.93 -15.96
CA ILE A 380 -2.05 20.57 -15.50
C ILE A 380 -1.48 20.62 -14.09
N ILE A 381 -0.50 21.50 -13.85
CA ILE A 381 0.13 21.67 -12.54
C ILE A 381 -0.90 22.07 -11.47
N ILE A 382 -1.77 23.04 -11.79
CA ILE A 382 -2.84 23.45 -10.87
C ILE A 382 -3.81 22.29 -10.57
N ARG A 383 -4.17 21.48 -11.56
CA ARG A 383 -5.04 20.31 -11.34
C ARG A 383 -4.38 19.26 -10.48
N ALA A 384 -3.10 18.98 -10.68
CA ALA A 384 -2.34 18.03 -9.86
C ALA A 384 -2.27 18.50 -8.39
N LEU A 385 -1.93 19.78 -8.16
CA LEU A 385 -1.87 20.36 -6.79
C LEU A 385 -3.23 20.37 -6.08
N ARG A 386 -4.35 20.41 -6.82
CA ARG A 386 -5.70 20.30 -6.24
C ARG A 386 -6.02 18.90 -5.71
N GLN A 387 -5.28 17.87 -6.12
CA GLN A 387 -5.52 16.50 -5.67
C GLN A 387 -4.85 16.18 -4.33
N ILE A 388 -3.83 16.96 -3.93
CA ILE A 388 -3.13 16.77 -2.65
C ILE A 388 -4.14 16.80 -1.49
N GLY A 389 -4.05 15.80 -0.61
CA GLY A 389 -4.93 15.60 0.53
C GLY A 389 -6.12 14.68 0.27
N LYS A 390 -6.38 14.27 -0.99
CA LYS A 390 -7.35 13.20 -1.26
C LYS A 390 -6.86 11.86 -0.73
N ALA A 391 -7.79 11.05 -0.24
CA ALA A 391 -7.50 9.67 0.17
C ALA A 391 -7.11 8.82 -1.05
N TYR A 392 -6.41 7.71 -0.83
CA TYR A 392 -6.08 6.77 -1.89
C TYR A 392 -7.30 5.91 -2.25
N ASP A 393 -7.50 5.59 -3.53
CA ASP A 393 -8.56 4.67 -3.94
C ASP A 393 -8.10 3.21 -3.97
N PHE A 394 -8.52 2.44 -2.97
CA PHE A 394 -8.21 1.01 -2.91
C PHE A 394 -9.09 0.16 -3.84
N ASN A 395 -10.13 0.76 -4.45
CA ASN A 395 -11.08 0.07 -5.32
C ASN A 395 -10.82 0.29 -6.82
N PHE A 396 -9.81 1.09 -7.19
CA PHE A 396 -9.41 1.41 -8.56
C PHE A 396 -10.58 1.88 -9.45
N ASP A 397 -11.52 2.64 -8.89
CA ASP A 397 -12.73 3.12 -9.56
C ASP A 397 -12.62 4.61 -9.93
N ILE A 398 -12.34 4.88 -11.21
CA ILE A 398 -12.13 6.23 -11.76
C ILE A 398 -13.35 7.15 -11.55
N GLU A 399 -14.55 6.58 -11.33
CA GLU A 399 -15.78 7.37 -11.17
C GLU A 399 -15.97 7.92 -9.74
N THR A 400 -15.11 7.55 -8.78
CA THR A 400 -15.17 8.07 -7.41
C THR A 400 -14.36 9.37 -7.23
N ASN A 401 -15.04 10.48 -6.86
CA ASN A 401 -14.41 11.80 -6.79
C ASN A 401 -13.48 12.03 -5.58
N ASP A 402 -13.58 11.20 -4.53
CA ASP A 402 -12.96 11.43 -3.22
C ASP A 402 -11.73 10.54 -2.93
N ARG A 403 -11.37 9.66 -3.86
CA ARG A 403 -10.23 8.75 -3.76
C ARG A 403 -9.46 8.71 -5.10
N LEU A 404 -8.14 8.56 -5.08
CA LEU A 404 -7.32 8.50 -6.31
C LEU A 404 -6.21 7.45 -6.22
N VAL A 405 -6.01 6.68 -7.29
CA VAL A 405 -4.76 5.93 -7.52
C VAL A 405 -3.72 6.76 -8.28
N CYS A 406 -2.47 6.28 -8.33
CA CYS A 406 -1.36 7.03 -8.91
C CYS A 406 -1.54 7.36 -10.39
N SER A 407 -2.11 6.45 -11.18
CA SER A 407 -2.44 6.65 -12.59
C SER A 407 -3.66 7.55 -12.80
N GLU A 408 -4.63 7.55 -11.88
CA GLU A 408 -5.76 8.48 -11.91
C GLU A 408 -5.33 9.92 -11.68
N LEU A 409 -4.31 10.16 -10.84
CA LEU A 409 -3.68 11.48 -10.71
C LEU A 409 -3.23 12.03 -12.07
N ILE A 410 -2.69 11.17 -12.94
CA ILE A 410 -2.30 11.53 -14.31
C ILE A 410 -3.54 11.81 -15.16
N TYR A 411 -4.54 10.94 -15.10
CA TYR A 411 -5.80 11.08 -15.82
C TYR A 411 -6.50 12.42 -15.53
N VAL A 412 -6.65 12.79 -14.25
CA VAL A 412 -7.32 14.03 -13.84
C VAL A 412 -6.48 15.29 -14.07
N ALA A 413 -5.14 15.17 -14.13
CA ALA A 413 -4.26 16.30 -14.43
C ALA A 413 -4.22 16.61 -15.94
N TYR A 414 -4.07 15.58 -16.79
CA TYR A 414 -3.89 15.66 -18.24
C TYR A 414 -5.20 15.44 -19.01
N ILE A 415 -6.24 16.22 -18.71
CA ILE A 415 -7.60 16.04 -19.28
C ILE A 415 -7.69 16.15 -20.82
N ASN A 416 -6.69 16.74 -21.47
CA ASN A 416 -6.63 16.89 -22.92
C ASN A 416 -5.78 15.78 -23.57
N THR A 417 -5.54 14.69 -22.85
CA THR A 417 -4.84 13.51 -23.36
C THR A 417 -5.82 12.35 -23.31
N GLU A 418 -6.00 11.67 -24.43
CA GLU A 418 -6.75 10.42 -24.48
C GLU A 418 -5.87 9.27 -23.96
N TRP A 419 -6.15 8.83 -22.73
CA TRP A 419 -5.47 7.69 -22.10
C TRP A 419 -6.18 6.38 -22.43
N PRO A 420 -5.45 5.26 -22.62
CA PRO A 420 -6.08 3.95 -22.65
C PRO A 420 -6.66 3.62 -21.27
N THR A 421 -7.79 2.92 -21.25
CA THR A 421 -8.45 2.44 -20.03
C THR A 421 -8.99 1.03 -20.25
N ASP A 422 -8.93 0.18 -19.24
CA ASP A 422 -9.59 -1.12 -19.26
C ASP A 422 -10.97 -1.04 -18.62
N ALA A 423 -11.87 -1.94 -19.00
CA ALA A 423 -13.15 -2.13 -18.33
C ALA A 423 -13.07 -3.38 -17.44
N THR A 424 -12.85 -3.21 -16.15
CA THR A 424 -12.82 -4.34 -15.19
C THR A 424 -14.06 -4.28 -14.30
N LEU A 425 -14.89 -5.33 -14.32
CA LEU A 425 -16.12 -5.43 -13.51
C LEU A 425 -17.07 -4.20 -13.65
N GLY A 426 -17.18 -3.66 -14.86
CA GLY A 426 -18.05 -2.51 -15.15
C GLY A 426 -17.46 -1.14 -14.81
N ARG A 427 -16.17 -1.07 -14.42
CA ARG A 427 -15.45 0.17 -14.12
C ARG A 427 -14.34 0.42 -15.12
N HIS A 428 -14.18 1.68 -15.54
CA HIS A 428 -13.00 2.10 -16.29
C HIS A 428 -11.82 2.25 -15.33
N THR A 429 -10.67 1.64 -15.65
CA THR A 429 -9.45 1.73 -14.84
C THR A 429 -8.25 2.16 -15.69
N ILE A 430 -7.30 2.87 -15.08
CA ILE A 430 -6.06 3.31 -15.72
C ILE A 430 -4.88 2.82 -14.89
N SER A 431 -3.84 2.30 -15.54
CA SER A 431 -2.62 1.79 -14.88
C SER A 431 -1.40 2.63 -15.28
N PRO A 432 -0.26 2.52 -14.57
CA PRO A 432 1.00 3.10 -15.04
C PRO A 432 1.43 2.57 -16.41
N ALA A 433 1.08 1.34 -16.77
CA ALA A 433 1.33 0.80 -18.11
C ALA A 433 0.56 1.58 -19.20
N HIS A 434 -0.71 1.92 -18.97
CA HIS A 434 -1.47 2.78 -19.89
C HIS A 434 -0.84 4.18 -20.07
N VAL A 435 -0.26 4.72 -19.00
CA VAL A 435 0.50 5.99 -19.08
C VAL A 435 1.76 5.79 -19.93
N ALA A 436 2.49 4.70 -19.72
CA ALA A 436 3.70 4.37 -20.44
C ALA A 436 3.46 4.11 -21.94
N GLU A 437 2.33 3.54 -22.34
CA GLU A 437 1.95 3.33 -23.75
C GLU A 437 1.88 4.63 -24.56
N LYS A 438 1.55 5.74 -23.90
CA LYS A 438 1.47 7.07 -24.52
C LYS A 438 2.84 7.76 -24.61
N ALA A 439 3.94 7.05 -24.37
CA ALA A 439 5.30 7.56 -24.52
C ALA A 439 6.15 6.76 -25.52
N GLY A 440 6.99 7.48 -26.27
CA GLY A 440 7.93 6.91 -27.24
C GLY A 440 7.85 7.58 -28.61
N ASN A 441 8.28 6.87 -29.65
CA ASN A 441 8.29 7.40 -31.01
C ASN A 441 6.86 7.65 -31.52
N LYS A 442 6.59 8.87 -32.02
CA LYS A 442 5.28 9.31 -32.55
C LYS A 442 4.13 9.30 -31.53
N GLN A 443 4.44 9.25 -30.24
CA GLN A 443 3.47 9.31 -29.15
C GLN A 443 3.35 10.74 -28.58
N PRO A 444 2.27 11.07 -27.84
CA PRO A 444 2.09 12.41 -27.27
C PRO A 444 3.14 12.75 -26.20
N PHE A 445 3.81 11.75 -25.61
CA PHE A 445 4.92 11.94 -24.70
C PHE A 445 6.23 11.38 -25.28
N ARG A 446 7.34 12.05 -24.97
CA ARG A 446 8.70 11.57 -25.26
C ARG A 446 9.37 11.09 -23.97
N VAL A 447 10.27 10.11 -24.10
CA VAL A 447 11.12 9.65 -22.98
C VAL A 447 12.34 10.56 -22.91
N VAL A 448 12.47 11.29 -21.81
CA VAL A 448 13.57 12.24 -21.58
C VAL A 448 14.77 11.54 -20.93
N SER A 449 14.52 10.68 -19.96
CA SER A 449 15.54 9.91 -19.24
C SER A 449 14.99 8.52 -18.89
N LEU A 450 15.87 7.53 -18.87
CA LEU A 450 15.54 6.14 -18.59
C LEU A 450 16.70 5.50 -17.84
N TYR A 451 16.40 4.87 -16.72
CA TYR A 451 17.30 4.03 -15.94
C TYR A 451 16.70 2.64 -15.84
N LEU A 452 17.51 1.62 -16.14
CA LEU A 452 17.14 0.21 -16.01
C LEU A 452 18.21 -0.53 -15.22
N GLY A 453 17.81 -1.33 -14.24
CA GLY A 453 18.71 -2.00 -13.30
C GLY A 453 19.68 -1.04 -12.63
N GLY A 454 19.22 0.17 -12.27
CA GLY A 454 20.04 1.22 -11.67
C GLY A 454 21.01 1.94 -12.63
N ASN A 455 20.97 1.66 -13.94
CA ASN A 455 21.91 2.21 -14.93
C ASN A 455 21.22 3.10 -15.96
N LYS A 456 21.82 4.24 -16.27
CA LYS A 456 21.29 5.18 -17.28
C LYS A 456 21.38 4.58 -18.68
N ILE A 457 20.29 4.71 -19.44
CA ILE A 457 20.21 4.30 -20.83
C ILE A 457 20.51 5.50 -21.73
N ASN A 458 21.68 5.48 -22.38
CA ASN A 458 22.18 6.62 -23.17
C ASN A 458 21.87 6.55 -24.68
N LYS A 459 21.44 5.38 -25.19
CA LYS A 459 21.16 5.15 -26.62
C LYS A 459 19.85 4.40 -26.79
N ASN A 460 19.16 4.69 -27.88
CA ASN A 460 17.90 4.05 -28.28
C ASN A 460 16.86 4.07 -27.15
N ILE A 461 16.78 5.21 -26.44
CA ILE A 461 15.97 5.34 -25.22
C ILE A 461 14.50 5.01 -25.48
N ASN A 462 13.92 5.51 -26.58
CA ASN A 462 12.53 5.27 -26.94
C ASN A 462 12.29 3.80 -27.31
N GLU A 463 13.19 3.18 -28.08
CA GLU A 463 13.06 1.76 -28.48
C GLU A 463 13.14 0.84 -27.24
N LYS A 464 14.13 1.08 -26.37
CA LYS A 464 14.27 0.34 -25.12
C LYS A 464 13.05 0.53 -24.22
N PHE A 465 12.59 1.76 -24.02
CA PHE A 465 11.38 2.02 -23.25
C PHE A 465 10.15 1.31 -23.83
N GLN A 466 9.94 1.38 -25.14
CA GLN A 466 8.82 0.72 -25.81
C GLN A 466 8.87 -0.81 -25.68
N SER A 467 10.06 -1.42 -25.72
CA SER A 467 10.23 -2.87 -25.57
C SER A 467 9.78 -3.42 -24.20
N LEU A 468 9.82 -2.57 -23.16
CA LEU A 468 9.32 -2.91 -21.82
C LEU A 468 7.80 -2.96 -21.78
N ASN A 469 7.13 -2.19 -22.64
CA ASN A 469 5.68 -2.01 -22.65
C ASN A 469 4.97 -2.89 -23.69
N SER A 470 5.71 -3.58 -24.57
CA SER A 470 5.15 -4.39 -25.67
C SER A 470 4.78 -5.83 -25.29
N HIS A 471 5.05 -6.26 -24.06
CA HIS A 471 4.69 -7.60 -23.57
C HIS A 471 3.30 -7.67 -22.91
N SER A 472 2.60 -6.54 -22.78
CA SER A 472 1.27 -6.45 -22.15
C SER A 472 0.09 -6.71 -23.11
N THR A 473 0.34 -6.88 -24.41
CA THR A 473 -0.71 -7.05 -25.44
C THR A 473 -0.89 -8.50 -25.91
N SER A 474 -0.51 -9.49 -25.10
CA SER A 474 -0.60 -10.91 -25.46
C SER A 474 -1.30 -11.75 -24.40
N SER A 475 -2.56 -11.42 -24.12
CA SER A 475 -3.54 -12.36 -23.58
C SER A 475 -4.94 -11.83 -23.88
N MET A 476 -5.47 -12.21 -25.05
CA MET A 476 -6.91 -12.37 -25.24
C MET A 476 -7.35 -13.69 -24.62
#